data_AF-A0A2H5WA64-F1
#
_entry.id   AF-A0A2H5WA64-F1
#
_cell.length_a   1.000
_cell.length_b   1.000
_cell.length_c   1.000
_cell.angle_alpha   90.00
_cell.angle_beta   90.00
_cell.angle_gamma   90.00
#
_symmetry.space_group_name_H-M   'P 1'
#
loop_
_entity.id
_entity.type
_entity.pdbx_description
1 polymer ?
#
loop_
_entity_poly.entity_id
_entity_poly.type
_entity_poly.pdbx_seq_one_letter_code
_entity_poly.pdbx_strand_id
1 'polypeptide(L)'
;MPTRIVACPSCGRKARFQEEPYRGHRVLVRCRQCTYEWWVEVGLEADGMSGASPDTALQEARRLARFIVNEIRYYHQDFIQKARTRQEILEELKDDLALAQTHYLSRIPPELRSEGPALFQEALQEILLEGKP
;
A
#
# COMPACT_ATOMS: atom_id res chain seq x y z
N MET A 1 38.06 12.70 0.31
CA MET A 1 37.39 11.62 1.05
C MET A 1 35.95 12.04 1.34
N PRO A 2 34.95 11.55 0.60
CA PRO A 2 33.55 11.87 0.83
C PRO A 2 33.13 11.35 2.21
N THR A 3 32.68 12.28 3.04
CA THR A 3 32.22 12.02 4.41
C THR A 3 30.71 12.17 4.43
N ARG A 4 29.98 11.11 4.79
CA ARG A 4 28.53 11.17 5.00
C ARG A 4 28.22 11.59 6.40
N ILE A 5 27.18 12.41 6.52
CA ILE A 5 26.62 12.85 7.79
C ILE A 5 25.23 12.24 7.93
N VAL A 6 25.01 11.51 9.02
CA VAL A 6 23.71 10.93 9.38
C VAL A 6 23.28 11.40 10.76
N ALA A 7 21.99 11.64 10.96
CA ALA A 7 21.45 12.04 12.25
C ALA A 7 21.07 10.80 13.07
N CYS A 8 21.44 10.78 14.36
CA CYS A 8 20.98 9.75 15.28
C CYS A 8 19.47 9.93 15.53
N PRO A 9 18.64 8.90 15.34
CA PRO A 9 17.19 9.00 15.55
C PRO A 9 16.80 9.13 17.04
N SER A 10 17.70 8.77 17.95
CA SER A 10 17.45 8.82 19.40
C SER A 10 17.77 10.19 20.04
N CYS A 11 18.80 10.90 19.57
CA CYS A 11 19.24 12.17 20.18
C CYS A 11 19.47 13.32 19.20
N GLY A 12 19.24 13.10 17.89
CA GLY A 12 19.43 14.10 16.84
C GLY A 12 20.88 14.47 16.53
N ARG A 13 21.86 13.92 17.25
CA ARG A 13 23.28 14.24 17.02
C ARG A 13 23.76 13.68 15.68
N LYS A 14 24.56 14.48 14.98
CA LYS A 14 25.16 14.14 13.69
C LYS A 14 26.36 13.20 13.88
N ALA A 15 26.25 11.98 13.38
CA ALA A 15 27.36 11.05 13.24
C ALA A 15 27.96 11.19 11.83
N ARG A 16 29.29 11.13 11.74
CA ARG A 16 30.04 11.23 10.49
C ARG A 16 30.82 9.95 10.25
N PHE A 17 30.77 9.43 9.04
CA PHE A 17 31.58 8.28 8.64
C PHE A 17 31.98 8.38 7.17
N GLN A 18 33.01 7.65 6.77
CA GLN A 18 33.54 7.68 5.41
C GLN A 18 32.71 6.76 4.49
N GLU A 19 32.29 7.26 3.33
CA GLU A 19 31.41 6.48 2.42
C GLU A 19 32.17 5.47 1.57
N GLU A 20 33.41 5.78 1.21
CA GLU A 20 34.25 5.02 0.27
C GLU A 20 34.29 3.50 0.57
N PRO A 21 34.54 3.05 1.81
CA PRO A 21 34.61 1.62 2.11
C PRO A 21 33.24 0.92 2.18
N TYR A 22 32.13 1.66 2.10
CA TYR A 22 30.80 1.12 2.40
C TYR A 22 29.77 1.33 1.29
N ARG A 23 30.14 1.85 0.12
CA ARG A 23 29.22 1.95 -1.04
C ARG A 23 28.61 0.57 -1.35
N GLY A 24 27.28 0.49 -1.44
CA GLY A 24 26.50 -0.72 -1.67
C GLY A 24 26.19 -1.54 -0.41
N HIS A 25 26.65 -1.12 0.78
CA HIS A 25 26.48 -1.89 2.02
C HIS A 25 25.67 -1.15 3.09
N ARG A 26 25.06 -1.95 3.98
CA ARG A 26 24.44 -1.50 5.23
C ARG A 26 25.52 -1.38 6.31
N VAL A 27 25.71 -0.18 6.84
CA VAL A 27 26.68 0.12 7.88
C VAL A 27 25.98 0.31 9.21
N LEU A 28 26.45 -0.37 10.25
CA LEU A 28 26.02 -0.10 11.62
C LEU A 28 26.70 1.19 12.11
N VAL A 29 25.90 2.21 12.36
CA VAL A 29 26.35 3.49 12.92
C VAL A 29 25.97 3.53 14.39
N ARG A 30 26.97 3.76 15.25
CA ARG A 30 26.78 3.94 16.69
C ARG A 30 26.91 5.41 17.07
N CYS A 31 25.92 5.93 17.79
CA CYS A 31 25.95 7.29 18.30
C CYS A 31 26.98 7.41 19.43
N ARG A 32 27.93 8.35 19.34
CA ARG A 32 28.88 8.60 20.44
C ARG A 32 28.26 9.31 21.66
N GLN A 33 27.06 9.87 21.55
CA GLN A 33 26.40 10.58 22.65
C GLN A 33 25.43 9.70 23.43
N CYS A 34 24.52 9.00 22.76
CA CYS A 34 23.52 8.15 23.42
C CYS A 34 23.79 6.65 23.26
N THR A 35 24.89 6.27 22.61
CA THR A 35 25.26 4.87 22.32
C THR A 35 24.26 4.07 21.49
N TYR A 36 23.18 4.68 21.00
CA TYR A 36 22.21 4.08 20.08
C TYR A 36 22.86 3.61 18.78
N GLU A 37 22.52 2.40 18.35
CA GLU A 37 23.06 1.75 17.15
C GLU A 37 21.96 1.65 16.09
N TRP A 38 22.26 2.06 14.86
CA TRP A 38 21.31 1.98 13.75
C TRP A 38 21.99 1.71 12.42
N TRP A 39 21.22 1.12 11.50
CA TRP A 39 21.70 0.78 10.17
C TRP A 39 21.53 1.94 9.20
N VAL A 40 22.57 2.21 8.41
CA VAL A 40 22.57 3.21 7.34
C VAL A 40 22.98 2.55 6.03
N GLU A 41 22.17 2.74 4.99
CA GLU A 41 22.47 2.31 3.63
C GLU A 41 23.30 3.37 2.91
N VAL A 42 24.47 2.96 2.40
CA VAL A 42 25.45 3.85 1.78
C VAL A 42 25.57 3.48 0.32
N GLY A 43 25.24 4.39 -0.59
CA GLY A 43 25.49 4.19 -2.02
C GLY A 43 24.58 3.18 -2.74
N LEU A 44 23.38 2.89 -2.22
CA LEU A 44 22.30 2.42 -3.09
C LEU A 44 21.79 3.66 -3.84
N GLU A 45 22.15 3.76 -5.12
CA GLU A 45 21.34 4.51 -6.06
C GLU A 45 19.90 4.01 -5.88
N ALA A 46 18.98 4.95 -5.70
CA ALA A 46 17.63 4.71 -5.25
C ALA A 46 16.84 3.88 -6.27
N ASP A 47 17.03 2.56 -6.26
CA ASP A 47 16.10 1.64 -6.88
C ASP A 47 15.05 1.27 -5.83
N GLY A 48 13.90 1.92 -5.94
CA GLY A 48 12.63 1.42 -5.42
C GLY A 48 12.37 1.63 -3.92
N MET A 49 12.16 2.87 -3.48
CA MET A 49 11.00 3.20 -2.62
C MET A 49 10.90 4.71 -2.39
N SER A 50 9.67 5.23 -2.51
CA SER A 50 9.26 6.63 -2.25
C SER A 50 9.29 7.57 -3.47
N GLY A 51 8.70 7.10 -4.56
CA GLY A 51 8.14 7.95 -5.60
C GLY A 51 6.73 7.45 -5.89
N ALA A 52 5.78 7.68 -4.99
CA ALA A 52 4.37 7.54 -5.33
C ALA A 52 4.05 8.67 -6.31
N SER A 53 4.41 8.47 -7.57
CA SER A 53 3.75 9.20 -8.65
C SER A 53 2.25 8.95 -8.47
N PRO A 54 1.39 9.96 -8.64
CA PRO A 54 -0.07 9.80 -8.46
C PRO A 54 -0.63 8.62 -9.26
N ASP A 55 0.00 8.30 -10.41
CA ASP A 55 -0.30 7.13 -11.23
C ASP A 55 -0.06 5.78 -10.50
N THR A 56 1.01 5.66 -9.73
CA THR A 56 1.33 4.44 -8.97
C THR A 56 0.34 4.25 -7.82
N ALA A 57 0.05 5.31 -7.07
CA ALA A 57 -0.93 5.26 -5.98
C ALA A 57 -2.33 4.90 -6.49
N LEU A 58 -2.73 5.43 -7.65
CA LEU A 58 -3.99 5.11 -8.30
C LEU A 58 -4.04 3.64 -8.74
N GLN A 59 -2.96 3.13 -9.34
CA GLN A 59 -2.86 1.72 -9.73
C GLN A 59 -2.90 0.79 -8.51
N GLU A 60 -2.23 1.14 -7.41
CA GLU A 60 -2.29 0.38 -6.16
C GLU A 60 -3.70 0.38 -5.56
N ALA A 61 -4.38 1.54 -5.55
CA ALA A 61 -5.76 1.65 -5.10
C ALA A 61 -6.71 0.78 -5.95
N ARG A 62 -6.52 0.72 -7.28
CA ARG A 62 -7.30 -0.18 -8.16
C ARG A 62 -7.03 -1.65 -7.85
N ARG A 63 -5.76 -2.03 -7.67
CA ARG A 63 -5.36 -3.40 -7.32
C ARG A 63 -5.98 -3.82 -5.99
N LEU A 64 -5.96 -2.94 -4.99
CA LEU A 64 -6.55 -3.20 -3.67
C LEU A 64 -8.07 -3.38 -3.76
N ALA A 65 -8.77 -2.51 -4.51
CA ALA A 65 -10.21 -2.65 -4.73
C ALA A 65 -10.55 -4.01 -5.34
N ARG A 66 -9.87 -4.38 -6.42
CA ARG A 66 -10.06 -5.68 -7.08
C ARG A 66 -9.76 -6.85 -6.15
N PHE A 67 -8.70 -6.76 -5.34
CA PHE A 67 -8.36 -7.79 -4.37
C PHE A 67 -9.51 -8.02 -3.37
N ILE A 68 -9.98 -6.95 -2.72
CA ILE A 68 -11.06 -7.02 -1.73
C ILE A 68 -12.35 -7.59 -2.34
N VAL A 69 -12.74 -7.13 -3.52
CA VAL A 69 -13.93 -7.61 -4.21
C VAL A 69 -13.80 -9.11 -4.57
N ASN A 70 -12.60 -9.56 -4.95
CA ASN A 70 -12.35 -10.96 -5.24
C ASN A 70 -12.41 -11.85 -3.99
N GLU A 71 -12.00 -11.33 -2.82
CA GLU A 71 -12.21 -12.04 -1.54
C GLU A 71 -13.71 -12.23 -1.27
N ILE A 72 -14.52 -11.17 -1.38
CA ILE A 72 -15.98 -11.26 -1.21
C ILE A 72 -16.56 -12.29 -2.19
N ARG A 73 -16.13 -12.24 -3.46
CA ARG A 73 -16.56 -13.23 -4.47
C ARG A 73 -16.21 -14.65 -4.06
N TYR A 74 -15.01 -14.86 -3.53
CA TYR A 74 -14.54 -16.18 -3.11
C TYR A 74 -15.38 -16.73 -1.96
N TYR A 75 -15.69 -15.91 -0.95
CA TYR A 75 -16.52 -16.32 0.18
C TYR A 75 -17.98 -16.60 -0.21
N HIS A 76 -18.52 -15.86 -1.18
CA HIS A 76 -19.92 -15.99 -1.62
C HIS A 76 -20.06 -16.68 -2.99
N GLN A 77 -19.06 -17.45 -3.41
CA GLN A 77 -18.99 -18.02 -4.76
C GLN A 77 -20.21 -18.89 -5.09
N ASP A 78 -20.71 -19.66 -4.13
CA ASP A 78 -21.87 -20.54 -4.30
C ASP A 78 -23.16 -19.74 -4.57
N PHE A 79 -23.34 -18.64 -3.84
CA PHE A 79 -24.49 -17.76 -3.98
C PHE A 79 -24.43 -16.98 -5.30
N ILE A 80 -23.28 -16.36 -5.61
CA ILE A 80 -23.09 -15.57 -6.84
C ILE A 80 -23.34 -16.41 -8.11
N GLN A 81 -22.95 -17.69 -8.08
CA GLN A 81 -23.23 -18.61 -9.19
C GLN A 81 -24.73 -18.85 -9.37
N LYS A 82 -25.48 -19.00 -8.28
CA LYS A 82 -26.93 -19.30 -8.28
C LYS A 82 -27.79 -18.05 -8.53
N ALA A 83 -27.29 -16.88 -8.15
CA ALA A 83 -27.99 -15.62 -8.28
C ALA A 83 -28.39 -15.34 -9.73
N ARG A 84 -29.63 -14.93 -9.95
CA ARG A 84 -30.18 -14.72 -11.29
C ARG A 84 -30.06 -13.29 -11.77
N THR A 85 -30.01 -12.34 -10.84
CA THR A 85 -30.01 -10.90 -11.13
C THR A 85 -28.90 -10.20 -10.36
N ARG A 86 -28.46 -9.05 -10.87
CA ARG A 86 -27.49 -8.18 -10.17
C ARG A 86 -28.05 -7.69 -8.84
N GLN A 87 -29.34 -7.41 -8.79
CA GLN A 87 -29.99 -6.85 -7.61
C GLN A 87 -29.97 -7.85 -6.43
N GLU A 88 -30.24 -9.12 -6.69
CA GLU A 88 -30.15 -10.20 -5.69
C GLU A 88 -28.75 -10.28 -5.07
N ILE A 89 -27.70 -10.14 -5.89
CA ILE A 89 -26.31 -10.12 -5.42
C ILE A 89 -26.04 -8.91 -4.52
N LEU A 90 -26.48 -7.73 -4.94
CA LEU A 90 -26.24 -6.49 -4.22
C LEU A 90 -27.02 -6.43 -2.89
N GLU A 91 -28.21 -7.01 -2.82
CA GLU A 91 -29.01 -7.04 -1.60
C GLU A 91 -28.41 -7.99 -0.56
N GLU A 92 -28.03 -9.21 -0.96
CA GLU A 92 -27.42 -10.17 -0.05
C GLU A 92 -26.05 -9.70 0.45
N LEU A 93 -25.21 -9.16 -0.46
CA LEU A 93 -23.84 -8.74 -0.12
C LEU A 93 -23.78 -7.30 0.42
N LYS A 94 -24.92 -6.65 0.68
CA LYS A 94 -24.97 -5.22 1.01
C LYS A 94 -24.07 -4.87 2.19
N ASP A 95 -24.15 -5.64 3.27
CA ASP A 95 -23.41 -5.39 4.51
C ASP A 95 -21.91 -5.66 4.33
N ASP A 96 -21.56 -6.76 3.66
CA ASP A 96 -20.17 -7.10 3.32
C ASP A 96 -19.54 -6.05 2.40
N LEU A 97 -20.28 -5.58 1.40
CA LEU A 97 -19.83 -4.52 0.48
C LEU A 97 -19.64 -3.19 1.20
N ALA A 98 -20.52 -2.83 2.13
CA ALA A 98 -20.40 -1.61 2.92
C ALA A 98 -19.17 -1.66 3.86
N LEU A 99 -18.95 -2.81 4.51
CA LEU A 99 -17.77 -3.04 5.36
C LEU A 99 -16.49 -3.00 4.52
N ALA A 100 -16.47 -3.71 3.40
CA ALA A 100 -15.34 -3.77 2.48
C ALA A 100 -14.98 -2.40 1.91
N GLN A 101 -15.98 -1.60 1.52
CA GLN A 101 -15.76 -0.24 1.04
C GLN A 101 -15.15 0.64 2.13
N THR A 102 -15.67 0.58 3.36
CA THR A 102 -15.12 1.33 4.49
C THR A 102 -13.67 0.96 4.76
N HIS A 103 -13.39 -0.34 4.75
CA HIS A 103 -12.05 -0.88 4.95
C HIS A 103 -11.08 -0.48 3.83
N TYR A 104 -11.55 -0.50 2.58
CA TYR A 104 -10.82 -0.01 1.41
C TYR A 104 -10.44 1.47 1.55
N LEU A 105 -11.43 2.34 1.85
CA LEU A 105 -11.21 3.79 1.98
C LEU A 105 -10.24 4.15 3.12
N SER A 106 -10.19 3.33 4.17
CA SER A 106 -9.23 3.48 5.26
C SER A 106 -7.78 3.15 4.86
N ARG A 107 -7.57 2.38 3.80
CA ARG A 107 -6.24 1.91 3.35
C ARG A 107 -5.66 2.71 2.19
N ILE A 108 -6.49 3.41 1.42
CA ILE A 108 -6.01 4.24 0.33
C ILE A 108 -5.49 5.61 0.82
N PRO A 109 -4.56 6.23 0.08
CA PRO A 109 -4.11 7.60 0.35
C PRO A 109 -5.28 8.60 0.41
N PRO A 110 -5.20 9.63 1.27
CA PRO A 110 -6.27 10.62 1.42
C PRO A 110 -6.59 11.38 0.13
N GLU A 111 -5.60 11.58 -0.74
CA GLU A 111 -5.76 12.23 -2.05
C GLU A 111 -6.70 11.47 -3.00
N LEU A 112 -6.79 10.14 -2.85
CA LEU A 112 -7.63 9.29 -3.69
C LEU A 112 -9.00 9.00 -3.07
N ARG A 113 -9.32 9.48 -1.86
CA ARG A 113 -10.60 9.17 -1.20
C ARG A 113 -11.82 9.69 -1.95
N SER A 114 -11.67 10.75 -2.74
CA SER A 114 -12.74 11.27 -3.60
C SER A 114 -13.05 10.32 -4.77
N GLU A 115 -12.03 9.69 -5.35
CA GLU A 115 -12.15 8.77 -6.48
C GLU A 115 -12.30 7.31 -6.04
N GLY A 116 -11.88 6.98 -4.82
CA GLY A 116 -11.85 5.64 -4.24
C GLY A 116 -13.19 4.91 -4.36
N PRO A 117 -14.34 5.51 -3.98
CA PRO A 117 -15.64 4.87 -4.15
C PRO A 117 -15.93 4.46 -5.60
N ALA A 118 -15.51 5.28 -6.58
CA ALA A 118 -15.67 4.96 -8.00
C ALA A 118 -14.76 3.80 -8.43
N LEU A 119 -13.51 3.76 -7.97
CA LEU A 119 -12.58 2.65 -8.24
C LEU A 119 -13.08 1.33 -7.64
N PHE A 120 -13.65 1.39 -6.43
CA PHE A 120 -14.25 0.23 -5.79
C PHE A 120 -15.50 -0.25 -6.54
N GLN A 121 -16.34 0.68 -6.99
CA GLN A 121 -17.53 0.38 -7.77
C GLN A 121 -17.20 -0.21 -9.15
N GLU A 122 -16.12 0.25 -9.79
CA GLU A 122 -15.60 -0.34 -11.04
C GLU A 122 -15.22 -1.81 -10.82
N ALA A 123 -14.40 -2.09 -9.79
CA ALA A 123 -14.02 -3.45 -9.45
C ALA A 123 -15.22 -4.35 -9.12
N LEU A 124 -16.24 -3.81 -8.44
CA LEU A 124 -17.48 -4.52 -8.13
C LEU A 124 -18.22 -4.93 -9.42
N GLN A 125 -18.37 -4.00 -10.37
CA GLN A 125 -19.03 -4.28 -11.63
C GLN A 125 -18.26 -5.32 -12.47
N GLU A 126 -16.94 -5.19 -12.54
CA GLU A 126 -16.09 -6.10 -13.31
C GLU A 126 -16.01 -7.51 -12.70
N ILE A 127 -16.07 -7.67 -11.37
CA ILE A 127 -15.78 -8.97 -10.73
C ILE A 127 -17.05 -9.67 -10.24
N LEU A 128 -18.01 -8.94 -9.66
CA LEU A 128 -19.21 -9.53 -9.07
C LEU A 128 -20.42 -9.52 -10.01
N LEU A 129 -20.51 -8.53 -10.90
CA LEU A 129 -21.68 -8.33 -11.77
C LEU A 129 -21.45 -8.74 -13.23
N GLU A 130 -20.25 -9.24 -13.55
CA GLU A 130 -19.91 -9.72 -14.89
C GLU A 130 -20.83 -10.86 -15.32
N GLY A 131 -21.40 -10.73 -16.52
CA GLY A 131 -22.22 -11.78 -17.15
C GLY A 131 -23.66 -11.93 -16.63
N LYS A 132 -24.15 -11.05 -15.74
CA LYS A 132 -25.56 -11.04 -15.30
C LYS A 132 -26.33 -9.90 -15.98
N PRO A 133 -27.56 -10.11 -16.49
CA PRO A 133 -28.39 -9.06 -17.07
C PRO A 133 -28.92 -8.07 -16.03
#